data_AF-A0A2G9M1I8-F1
#
_entry.id   AF-A0A2G9M1I8-F1
#
_cell.length_a   1.000
_cell.length_b   1.000
_cell.length_c   1.000
_cell.angle_alpha   90.00
_cell.angle_beta   90.00
_cell.angle_gamma   90.00
#
_symmetry.space_group_name_H-M   'P 1'
#
loop_
_entity.id
_entity.type
_entity.pdbx_description
1 polymer ?
#
loop_
_entity_poly.entity_id
_entity_poly.type
_entity_poly.pdbx_seq_one_letter_code
_entity_poly.pdbx_strand_id
1 'polypeptide(L)'
;ARKRSLIKTIENKYVFNSKFWTGLNEFFIELKKYENAFDKRIPPGSVIYHKTDEGIVFSTKAEYDATPTGFSAYENYGIKIYLIDNNYYLPKKKLSKKEVFIHSLYRCERDKSIQNLIILTLFYVKHKRELSKIHHEILDNINKVLKGNKVEGYPSLSEIKDRAEVYDIKL
;
A
#
# COMPACT_ATOMS: atom_id res chain seq x y z
N ALA A 1 39.26 31.10 -6.72
CA ALA A 1 37.96 30.96 -6.00
C ALA A 1 37.76 29.48 -5.62
N ARG A 2 37.54 29.15 -4.33
CA ARG A 2 37.21 27.76 -3.93
C ARG A 2 35.86 27.38 -4.56
N LYS A 3 35.82 26.36 -5.42
CA LYS A 3 34.61 25.91 -6.13
C LYS A 3 33.51 25.56 -5.13
N ARG A 4 32.49 26.43 -5.02
CA ARG A 4 31.23 26.20 -4.29
C ARG A 4 30.30 25.27 -5.10
N SER A 5 30.83 24.15 -5.58
CA SER A 5 30.06 23.19 -6.38
C SER A 5 29.12 22.39 -5.47
N LEU A 6 27.90 22.14 -5.95
CA LEU A 6 26.90 21.29 -5.31
C LEU A 6 27.39 19.83 -5.17
N ILE A 7 28.09 19.38 -6.20
CA ILE A 7 28.60 18.02 -6.34
C ILE A 7 30.13 18.09 -6.31
N LYS A 8 30.75 17.18 -5.57
CA LYS A 8 32.20 16.92 -5.62
C LYS A 8 32.44 15.50 -6.12
N THR A 9 33.56 15.30 -6.80
CA THR A 9 33.98 13.97 -7.24
C THR A 9 34.94 13.40 -6.21
N ILE A 10 34.63 12.23 -5.66
CA ILE A 10 35.53 11.45 -4.80
C ILE A 10 35.64 10.07 -5.42
N GLU A 11 36.85 9.62 -5.75
CA GLU A 11 37.11 8.26 -6.28
C GLU A 11 36.17 7.88 -7.45
N ASN A 12 36.04 8.75 -8.45
CA ASN A 12 35.14 8.60 -9.60
C ASN A 12 33.63 8.51 -9.26
N LYS A 13 33.22 8.82 -8.03
CA LYS A 13 31.81 8.93 -7.64
C LYS A 13 31.41 10.38 -7.43
N TYR A 14 30.24 10.74 -7.96
CA TYR A 14 29.61 12.02 -7.67
C TYR A 14 28.96 11.96 -6.29
N VAL A 15 29.42 12.80 -5.37
CA VAL A 15 28.88 12.89 -4.02
C VAL A 15 28.52 14.34 -3.67
N PHE A 16 27.51 14.52 -2.83
CA PHE A 16 27.10 15.86 -2.39
C PHE A 16 28.23 16.54 -1.62
N ASN A 17 28.39 17.83 -1.88
CA ASN A 17 29.32 18.67 -1.16
C ASN A 17 28.69 19.14 0.16
N SER A 18 28.52 18.21 1.09
CA SER A 18 27.90 18.43 2.41
C SER A 18 28.60 19.50 3.27
N LYS A 19 29.85 19.87 2.95
CA LYS A 19 30.59 20.94 3.63
C LYS A 19 30.03 22.35 3.34
N PHE A 20 29.48 22.57 2.14
CA PHE A 20 28.87 23.85 1.77
C PHE A 20 27.34 23.80 1.80
N TRP A 21 26.77 22.60 1.79
CA TRP A 21 25.33 22.37 1.67
C TRP A 21 24.87 21.36 2.72
N THR A 22 25.08 21.70 4.00
CA THR A 22 24.82 20.81 5.14
C THR A 22 23.36 20.34 5.22
N GLY A 23 22.40 21.22 4.93
CA GLY A 23 20.97 20.90 4.95
C GLY A 23 20.39 20.36 3.63
N LEU A 24 21.19 20.22 2.58
CA LEU A 24 20.66 19.85 1.26
C LEU A 24 20.18 18.40 1.18
N ASN A 25 20.85 17.50 1.89
CA ASN A 25 20.41 16.10 1.98
C ASN A 25 19.04 16.01 2.66
N GLU A 26 18.88 16.70 3.79
CA GLU A 26 17.60 16.81 4.50
C GLU A 26 16.53 17.45 3.61
N PHE A 27 16.87 18.53 2.89
CA PHE A 27 15.98 19.16 1.94
C PHE A 27 15.50 18.19 0.85
N PHE A 28 16.39 17.41 0.23
CA PHE A 28 15.95 16.43 -0.78
C PHE A 28 15.11 15.29 -0.20
N ILE A 29 15.40 14.86 1.04
CA ILE A 29 14.58 13.88 1.75
C ILE A 29 13.17 14.44 1.99
N GLU A 30 13.06 15.68 2.48
CA GLU A 30 11.78 16.33 2.74
C GLU A 30 11.03 16.68 1.45
N LEU A 31 11.72 17.14 0.41
CA LEU A 31 11.15 17.37 -0.91
C LEU A 31 10.55 16.08 -1.48
N LYS A 32 11.30 14.98 -1.42
CA LYS A 32 10.81 13.67 -1.85
C LYS A 32 9.61 13.20 -1.03
N LYS A 33 9.58 13.44 0.29
CA LYS A 33 8.41 13.16 1.13
C LYS A 33 7.20 13.98 0.70
N TYR A 34 7.39 15.28 0.45
CA TYR A 34 6.34 16.18 -0.02
C TYR A 34 5.77 15.74 -1.38
N GLU A 35 6.64 15.47 -2.36
CA GLU A 35 6.24 15.01 -3.69
C GLU A 35 5.51 13.66 -3.68
N ASN A 36 5.81 12.80 -2.70
CA ASN A 36 5.10 11.53 -2.51
C ASN A 36 3.80 11.67 -1.73
N ALA A 37 3.65 12.72 -0.92
CA ALA A 37 2.44 13.00 -0.15
C ALA A 37 1.38 13.78 -0.95
N PHE A 38 1.80 14.46 -2.03
CA PHE A 38 0.93 15.31 -2.83
C PHE A 38 0.92 14.88 -4.31
N ASP A 39 -0.26 14.90 -4.92
CA ASP A 39 -0.41 14.81 -6.37
C ASP A 39 -1.60 15.68 -6.79
N LYS A 40 -1.38 16.55 -7.78
CA LYS A 40 -2.44 17.46 -8.27
C LYS A 40 -3.61 16.75 -8.95
N ARG A 41 -3.44 15.46 -9.32
CA ARG A 41 -4.46 14.65 -9.99
C ARG A 41 -5.45 14.01 -9.02
N ILE A 42 -5.23 14.11 -7.71
CA ILE A 42 -6.08 13.52 -6.68
C ILE A 42 -6.63 14.63 -5.76
N PRO A 43 -7.77 14.41 -5.08
CA PRO A 43 -8.37 15.45 -4.26
C PRO A 43 -7.50 15.75 -3.02
N PRO A 44 -7.48 17.01 -2.53
CA PRO A 44 -6.80 17.36 -1.29
C PRO A 44 -7.24 16.49 -0.11
N GLY A 45 -6.30 16.15 0.78
CA GLY A 45 -6.56 15.29 1.93
C GLY A 45 -6.58 13.78 1.62
N SER A 46 -6.27 13.39 0.38
CA SER A 46 -6.08 11.99 0.02
C SER A 46 -4.82 11.39 0.66
N VAL A 47 -4.84 10.08 0.91
CA VAL A 47 -3.67 9.32 1.35
C VAL A 47 -3.12 8.52 0.19
N ILE A 48 -1.90 8.83 -0.25
CA ILE A 48 -1.21 8.07 -1.31
C ILE A 48 -0.54 6.83 -0.71
N TYR A 49 -0.87 5.65 -1.22
CA TYR A 49 -0.24 4.38 -0.80
C TYR A 49 0.86 3.94 -1.75
N HIS A 50 0.72 4.24 -3.03
CA HIS A 50 1.72 3.91 -4.05
C HIS A 50 1.65 4.93 -5.18
N LYS A 51 2.79 5.37 -5.69
CA LYS A 51 2.91 6.35 -6.76
C LYS A 51 4.10 6.01 -7.65
N THR A 52 3.83 5.81 -8.93
CA THR A 52 4.82 5.60 -9.99
C THR A 52 4.44 6.46 -11.20
N ASP A 53 5.23 6.38 -12.26
CA ASP A 53 4.90 7.04 -13.52
C ASP A 53 3.67 6.41 -14.19
N GLU A 54 3.45 5.11 -13.98
CA GLU A 54 2.31 4.37 -14.53
C GLU A 54 1.00 4.65 -13.78
N GLY A 55 1.05 5.02 -12.51
CA GLY A 55 -0.18 5.30 -11.77
C GLY A 55 -0.03 5.64 -10.28
N ILE A 56 -1.18 5.94 -9.68
CA ILE A 56 -1.32 6.30 -8.27
C ILE A 56 -2.39 5.41 -7.64
N VAL A 57 -2.06 4.81 -6.50
CA VAL A 57 -3.01 4.19 -5.58
C VAL A 57 -3.20 5.12 -4.38
N PHE A 58 -4.42 5.52 -4.11
CA PHE A 58 -4.73 6.43 -3.00
C PHE A 58 -6.07 6.10 -2.34
N SER A 59 -6.35 6.70 -1.19
CA SER A 59 -7.70 6.76 -0.64
C SER A 59 -8.16 8.18 -0.35
N THR A 60 -9.48 8.37 -0.35
CA THR A 60 -10.15 9.59 0.07
C THR A 60 -11.54 9.27 0.62
N LYS A 61 -12.05 10.11 1.52
CA LYS A 61 -13.41 9.97 2.07
C LYS A 61 -14.50 10.30 1.04
N ALA A 62 -14.19 11.19 0.10
CA ALA A 62 -15.13 11.58 -0.93
C ALA A 62 -15.22 10.51 -2.04
N GLU A 63 -16.34 10.46 -2.72
CA GLU A 63 -16.38 9.79 -4.02
C GLU A 63 -15.49 10.54 -5.01
N TYR A 64 -14.80 9.80 -5.87
CA TYR A 64 -13.88 10.38 -6.83
C TYR A 64 -13.94 9.64 -8.15
N ASP A 65 -13.81 10.41 -9.23
CA ASP A 65 -13.94 9.89 -10.59
C ASP A 65 -12.65 9.15 -11.02
N ALA A 66 -12.43 7.97 -10.44
CA ALA A 66 -11.27 7.11 -10.65
C ALA A 66 -11.68 5.62 -10.58
N THR A 67 -10.76 4.70 -10.87
CA THR A 67 -11.08 3.26 -10.80
C THR A 67 -11.05 2.79 -9.35
N PRO A 68 -12.14 2.23 -8.79
CA PRO A 68 -12.10 1.62 -7.46
C PRO A 68 -11.10 0.47 -7.41
N THR A 69 -10.31 0.39 -6.36
CA THR A 69 -9.28 -0.65 -6.18
C THR A 69 -9.14 -1.03 -4.71
N GLY A 70 -8.26 -1.98 -4.39
CA GLY A 70 -7.99 -2.38 -3.01
C GLY A 70 -9.28 -2.83 -2.34
N PHE A 71 -9.47 -2.43 -1.09
CA PHE A 71 -10.66 -2.75 -0.32
C PHE A 71 -11.95 -2.28 -1.01
N SER A 72 -11.99 -1.11 -1.64
CA SER A 72 -13.20 -0.61 -2.31
C SER A 72 -13.65 -1.45 -3.51
N ALA A 73 -12.77 -2.29 -4.07
CA ALA A 73 -13.13 -3.19 -5.17
C ALA A 73 -13.53 -4.60 -4.70
N TYR A 74 -13.47 -4.90 -3.39
CA TYR A 74 -13.69 -6.26 -2.89
C TYR A 74 -15.13 -6.75 -3.04
N GLU A 75 -16.11 -5.85 -3.05
CA GLU A 75 -17.53 -6.20 -3.26
C GLU A 75 -17.73 -6.89 -4.61
N ASN A 76 -17.01 -6.44 -5.65
CA ASN A 76 -17.03 -7.05 -6.99
C ASN A 76 -16.49 -8.49 -7.01
N TYR A 77 -15.82 -8.92 -5.93
CA TYR A 77 -15.27 -10.26 -5.75
C TYR A 77 -15.93 -11.01 -4.57
N GLY A 78 -17.11 -10.54 -4.15
CA GLY A 78 -17.97 -11.19 -3.15
C GLY A 78 -17.53 -10.99 -1.71
N ILE A 79 -16.84 -9.89 -1.38
CA ILE A 79 -16.54 -9.50 0.00
C ILE A 79 -17.01 -8.05 0.19
N LYS A 80 -18.22 -7.89 0.74
CA LYS A 80 -18.83 -6.58 0.97
C LYS A 80 -18.35 -5.99 2.30
N ILE A 81 -17.75 -4.81 2.26
CA ILE A 81 -17.18 -4.15 3.43
C ILE A 81 -17.63 -2.69 3.48
N TYR A 82 -17.92 -2.21 4.67
CA TYR A 82 -18.17 -0.79 4.91
C TYR A 82 -16.85 -0.10 5.25
N LEU A 83 -16.41 0.77 4.35
CA LEU A 83 -15.15 1.49 4.47
C LEU A 83 -15.37 2.91 4.95
N ILE A 84 -14.42 3.42 5.72
CA ILE A 84 -14.40 4.83 6.17
C ILE A 84 -13.93 5.73 5.02
N ASP A 85 -13.12 5.20 4.11
CA ASP A 85 -12.57 5.87 2.95
C ASP A 85 -12.54 4.93 1.73
N ASN A 86 -12.57 5.52 0.54
CA ASN A 86 -12.59 4.81 -0.72
C ASN A 86 -11.19 4.73 -1.32
N ASN A 87 -10.78 3.55 -1.76
CA ASN A 87 -9.52 3.29 -2.46
C ASN A 87 -9.69 3.40 -3.98
N TYR A 88 -8.83 4.19 -4.61
CA TYR A 88 -8.85 4.47 -6.04
C TYR A 88 -7.49 4.27 -6.70
N TYR A 89 -7.54 4.04 -8.01
CA TYR A 89 -6.39 4.01 -8.90
C TYR A 89 -6.56 5.01 -10.05
N LEU A 90 -5.47 5.70 -10.37
CA LEU A 90 -5.31 6.50 -11.60
C LEU A 90 -4.08 6.01 -12.38
N PRO A 91 -4.08 6.08 -13.73
CA PRO A 91 -5.19 6.49 -14.58
C PRO A 91 -6.32 5.45 -14.59
N LYS A 92 -7.54 5.85 -14.98
CA LYS A 92 -8.66 4.91 -15.06
C LYS A 92 -8.33 3.76 -16.02
N LYS A 93 -8.45 2.54 -15.54
CA LYS A 93 -8.29 1.32 -16.35
C LYS A 93 -9.03 0.16 -15.70
N LYS A 94 -9.27 -0.91 -16.45
CA LYS A 94 -9.76 -2.15 -15.85
C LYS A 94 -8.63 -2.82 -15.07
N LEU A 95 -8.81 -2.99 -13.76
CA LEU A 95 -7.85 -3.67 -12.90
C LEU A 95 -8.17 -5.16 -12.80
N SER A 96 -7.13 -5.97 -12.83
CA SER A 96 -7.22 -7.39 -12.50
C SER A 96 -7.43 -7.60 -10.99
N LYS A 97 -7.95 -8.76 -10.62
CA LYS A 97 -8.07 -9.20 -9.21
C LYS A 97 -6.72 -9.14 -8.49
N LYS A 98 -5.64 -9.52 -9.18
CA LYS A 98 -4.27 -9.47 -8.67
C LYS A 98 -3.83 -8.04 -8.38
N GLU A 99 -4.07 -7.09 -9.30
CA GLU A 99 -3.76 -5.67 -9.07
C GLU A 99 -4.57 -5.12 -7.90
N VAL A 100 -5.87 -5.41 -7.84
CA VAL A 100 -6.73 -5.01 -6.71
C VAL A 100 -6.17 -5.48 -5.38
N PHE A 101 -5.71 -6.73 -5.31
CA PHE A 101 -5.11 -7.30 -4.10
C PHE A 101 -3.73 -6.71 -3.76
N ILE A 102 -2.90 -6.41 -4.77
CA ILE A 102 -1.63 -5.72 -4.55
C ILE A 102 -1.87 -4.30 -4.01
N HIS A 103 -2.90 -3.62 -4.50
CA HIS A 103 -3.23 -2.28 -4.04
C HIS A 103 -3.72 -2.25 -2.58
N SER A 104 -4.40 -3.30 -2.10
CA SER A 104 -4.70 -3.45 -0.67
C SER A 104 -3.49 -3.81 0.17
N LEU A 105 -2.50 -4.55 -0.39
CA LEU A 105 -1.20 -4.76 0.28
C LEU A 105 -0.47 -3.44 0.53
N TYR A 106 -0.40 -2.53 -0.45
CA TYR A 106 0.21 -1.20 -0.25
C TYR A 106 -0.45 -0.42 0.89
N ARG A 107 -1.77 -0.54 1.05
CA ARG A 107 -2.48 0.04 2.19
C ARG A 107 -2.07 -0.61 3.50
N CYS A 108 -2.03 -1.94 3.55
CA CYS A 108 -1.61 -2.66 4.75
C CYS A 108 -0.13 -2.44 5.12
N GLU A 109 0.75 -2.18 4.16
CA GLU A 109 2.15 -1.83 4.45
C GLU A 109 2.25 -0.50 5.22
N ARG A 110 1.42 0.48 4.84
CA ARG A 110 1.37 1.79 5.47
C ARG A 110 0.56 1.79 6.79
N ASP A 111 -0.55 1.06 6.82
CA ASP A 111 -1.47 0.95 7.97
C ASP A 111 -1.82 -0.52 8.24
N LYS A 112 -1.03 -1.14 9.13
CA LYS A 112 -1.17 -2.53 9.60
C LYS A 112 -2.25 -2.70 10.67
N SER A 113 -3.37 -1.99 10.57
CA SER A 113 -4.48 -2.24 11.50
C SER A 113 -5.01 -3.68 11.40
N ILE A 114 -5.42 -4.24 12.54
CA ILE A 114 -5.95 -5.61 12.62
C ILE A 114 -7.13 -5.80 11.65
N GLN A 115 -7.99 -4.78 11.53
CA GLN A 115 -9.12 -4.81 10.60
C GLN A 115 -8.67 -4.91 9.13
N ASN A 116 -7.69 -4.09 8.70
CA ASN A 116 -7.16 -4.16 7.34
C ASN A 116 -6.56 -5.54 7.05
N LEU A 117 -5.82 -6.11 8.01
CA LEU A 117 -5.20 -7.43 7.89
C LEU A 117 -6.25 -8.55 7.79
N ILE A 118 -7.33 -8.48 8.57
CA ILE A 118 -8.44 -9.43 8.48
C ILE A 118 -9.08 -9.35 7.09
N ILE A 119 -9.47 -8.15 6.63
CA ILE A 119 -10.12 -7.97 5.32
C ILE A 119 -9.21 -8.46 4.19
N LEU A 120 -7.92 -8.12 4.24
CA LEU A 120 -6.91 -8.62 3.31
C LEU A 120 -6.85 -10.15 3.33
N THR A 121 -6.83 -10.76 4.51
CA THR A 121 -6.76 -12.22 4.69
C THR A 121 -7.98 -12.91 4.09
N LEU A 122 -9.19 -12.40 4.33
CA LEU A 122 -10.42 -12.97 3.78
C LEU A 122 -10.39 -13.02 2.25
N PHE A 123 -9.94 -11.93 1.62
CA PHE A 123 -9.80 -11.87 0.16
C PHE A 123 -8.72 -12.83 -0.34
N TYR A 124 -7.58 -12.87 0.33
CA TYR A 124 -6.49 -13.79 0.00
C TYR A 124 -6.95 -15.25 0.05
N VAL A 125 -7.65 -15.66 1.11
CA VAL A 125 -8.12 -17.04 1.28
C VAL A 125 -9.18 -17.39 0.24
N LYS A 126 -10.17 -16.51 0.02
CA LYS A 126 -11.24 -16.72 -0.97
C LYS A 126 -10.69 -16.94 -2.39
N HIS A 127 -9.59 -16.26 -2.73
CA HIS A 127 -8.99 -16.29 -4.07
C HIS A 127 -7.58 -16.92 -4.08
N LYS A 128 -7.29 -17.80 -3.11
CA LYS A 128 -5.93 -18.33 -2.85
C LYS A 128 -5.27 -18.95 -4.07
N ARG A 129 -6.03 -19.65 -4.92
CA ARG A 129 -5.50 -20.29 -6.15
C ARG A 129 -4.86 -19.27 -7.08
N GLU A 130 -5.52 -18.14 -7.30
CA GLU A 130 -5.08 -17.08 -8.20
C GLU A 130 -3.99 -16.20 -7.58
N LEU A 131 -4.03 -16.01 -6.26
CA LEU A 131 -3.14 -15.11 -5.53
C LEU A 131 -1.89 -15.80 -4.94
N SER A 132 -1.83 -17.14 -4.96
CA SER A 132 -0.74 -17.95 -4.37
C SER A 132 0.67 -17.61 -4.85
N LYS A 133 0.80 -17.03 -6.05
CA LYS A 133 2.10 -16.65 -6.65
C LYS A 133 2.60 -15.29 -6.19
N ILE A 134 1.86 -14.59 -5.33
CA ILE A 134 2.27 -13.28 -4.81
C ILE A 134 3.15 -13.52 -3.59
N HIS A 135 4.39 -13.04 -3.65
CA HIS A 135 5.34 -13.10 -2.54
C HIS A 135 5.36 -11.75 -1.83
N HIS A 136 5.06 -11.75 -0.54
CA HIS A 136 5.02 -10.54 0.27
C HIS A 136 5.07 -10.90 1.76
N GLU A 137 5.84 -10.16 2.56
CA GLU A 137 6.06 -10.42 4.00
C GLU A 137 4.74 -10.53 4.79
N ILE A 138 3.79 -9.61 4.55
CA ILE A 138 2.43 -9.65 5.13
C ILE A 138 1.75 -10.99 4.84
N LEU A 139 1.86 -11.51 3.62
CA LEU A 139 1.25 -12.80 3.26
C LEU A 139 1.96 -13.96 3.93
N ASP A 140 3.29 -13.91 4.05
CA ASP A 140 4.05 -14.94 4.76
C ASP A 140 3.61 -15.03 6.23
N ASN A 141 3.39 -13.89 6.88
CA ASN A 141 2.89 -13.82 8.24
C ASN A 141 1.42 -14.24 8.36
N ILE A 142 0.55 -13.82 7.42
CA ILE A 142 -0.84 -14.32 7.33
C ILE A 142 -0.86 -15.84 7.18
N ASN A 143 -0.01 -16.41 6.31
CA ASN A 143 0.10 -17.86 6.12
C ASN A 143 0.56 -18.57 7.41
N LYS A 144 1.44 -17.97 8.22
CA LYS A 144 1.80 -18.51 9.54
C LYS A 144 0.60 -18.51 10.50
N VAL A 145 -0.17 -17.43 10.53
CA VAL A 145 -1.41 -17.33 11.34
C VAL A 145 -2.44 -18.37 10.91
N LEU A 146 -2.66 -18.54 9.61
CA LEU A 146 -3.59 -19.55 9.08
C LEU A 146 -3.16 -20.99 9.41
N LYS A 147 -1.87 -21.23 9.69
CA LYS A 147 -1.34 -22.50 10.22
C LYS A 147 -1.45 -22.64 11.73
N GLY A 148 -2.03 -21.67 12.43
CA GLY A 148 -2.21 -21.66 13.89
C GLY A 148 -1.09 -20.99 14.68
N ASN A 149 -0.08 -20.39 14.04
CA ASN A 149 0.98 -19.68 14.75
C ASN A 149 0.51 -18.30 15.22
N LYS A 150 0.95 -17.88 16.40
CA LYS A 150 0.78 -16.49 16.84
C LYS A 150 1.86 -15.62 16.21
N VAL A 151 1.46 -14.52 15.57
CA VAL A 151 2.38 -13.52 15.01
C VAL A 151 2.04 -12.17 15.63
N GLU A 152 3.02 -11.51 16.22
CA GLU A 152 2.83 -10.20 16.86
C GLU A 152 2.40 -9.14 15.83
N GLY A 153 1.39 -8.35 16.18
CA GLY A 153 0.82 -7.32 15.28
C GLY A 153 -0.11 -7.86 14.19
N TYR A 154 -0.45 -9.15 14.21
CA TYR A 154 -1.40 -9.78 13.27
C TYR A 154 -2.64 -10.30 14.02
N PRO A 155 -3.79 -10.44 13.31
CA PRO A 155 -4.97 -11.07 13.89
C PRO A 155 -4.68 -12.53 14.28
N SER A 156 -5.42 -13.01 15.27
CA SER A 156 -5.49 -14.42 15.62
C SER A 156 -6.29 -15.22 14.59
N LEU A 157 -6.08 -16.54 14.56
CA LEU A 157 -6.88 -17.43 13.73
C LEU A 157 -8.38 -17.40 14.10
N SER A 158 -8.71 -17.17 15.37
CA SER A 158 -10.10 -17.06 15.82
C SER A 158 -10.77 -15.82 15.20
N GLU A 159 -10.13 -14.65 15.30
CA GLU A 159 -10.68 -13.40 14.71
C GLU A 159 -10.88 -13.52 13.19
N ILE A 160 -10.00 -14.24 12.50
CA ILE A 160 -10.16 -14.51 11.07
C ILE A 160 -11.35 -15.44 10.82
N LYS A 161 -11.51 -16.51 11.61
CA LYS A 161 -12.64 -17.47 11.49
C LYS A 161 -13.97 -16.80 11.70
N ASP A 162 -14.12 -16.04 12.79
CA ASP A 162 -15.35 -15.33 13.14
C ASP A 162 -15.81 -14.43 11.98
N ARG A 163 -14.84 -13.81 11.29
CA ARG A 163 -15.11 -12.96 10.14
C ARG A 163 -15.32 -13.75 8.85
N ALA A 164 -14.63 -14.87 8.67
CA ALA A 164 -14.79 -15.74 7.51
C ALA A 164 -16.18 -16.38 7.45
N GLU A 165 -16.76 -16.73 8.60
CA GLU A 165 -18.13 -17.26 8.72
C GLU A 165 -19.18 -16.29 8.15
N VAL A 166 -19.03 -14.99 8.41
CA VAL A 166 -19.93 -13.94 7.86
C VAL A 166 -19.95 -13.93 6.33
N TYR A 167 -18.85 -14.32 5.68
CA TYR A 167 -18.71 -14.31 4.22
C TYR A 167 -18.75 -15.71 3.59
N ASP A 168 -19.08 -16.76 4.36
CA ASP A 168 -19.04 -18.17 3.94
C ASP A 168 -17.69 -18.56 3.31
N ILE A 169 -16.59 -18.10 3.91
CA ILE A 169 -15.22 -18.41 3.46
C ILE A 169 -14.67 -19.59 4.27
N LYS A 170 -14.31 -20.67 3.57
CA LYS A 170 -13.61 -21.82 4.18
C LYS A 170 -12.11 -21.54 4.26
N LEU A 171 -11.56 -21.64 5.48
CA LEU A 171 -10.13 -21.48 5.76
C LEU A 171 -9.33 -22.77 5.50
#